data_AF-A0A1S9CYA3-F1
#
_entry.id   AF-A0A1S9CYA3-F1
#
_cell.length_a   1.000
_cell.length_b   1.000
_cell.length_c   1.000
_cell.angle_alpha   90.00
_cell.angle_beta   90.00
_cell.angle_gamma   90.00
#
_symmetry.space_group_name_H-M   'P 1'
#
loop_
_entity.id
_entity.type
_entity.pdbx_description
1 polymer ?
#
loop_
_entity_poly.entity_id
_entity_poly.type
_entity_poly.pdbx_seq_one_letter_code
_entity_poly.pdbx_strand_id
1 'polypeptide(L)'
;MNVIAAPLYLRQQTTTISTAAPSLLRTLFLHHDGIVIGATIRALEKPGLLTHLVSHRRVTFRELLDRYPCNPGYLHVALRCLALQGWIAQAGVPGSDTLVFEVTPLGEIAAKTFPLYAEVAEFAYSGIPMERHLFHQRDLDSASAEHYARLSRRCIQNWDLAVGDPADQGSRLNETIRTHLDGILVGSFMIAAKLRGLLNGDNFAYDGLPGPHDNLRAGLALIEHLGWVRAEGRRYLFTELGRVACEFTLHYGLTLSYWPMFCQLPSLIFDSSQHVTHVAPGHEETHVDRSLNVLASGVAHRPYFEDSEQILIAIFNREPLAEQPRFVADMGCGDGIWLKRTYEIVAAKTLRGRHLDEYPL
;
A
#
# COMPACT_ATOMS: atom_id res chain seq x y z
N MET A 1 -3.90 -30.23 6.13
CA MET A 1 -5.36 -30.19 6.32
C MET A 1 -5.86 -28.92 5.63
N ASN A 2 -6.55 -29.08 4.50
CA ASN A 2 -7.10 -27.97 3.73
C ASN A 2 -8.25 -27.33 4.51
N VAL A 3 -8.01 -26.16 5.08
CA VAL A 3 -9.08 -25.28 5.57
C VAL A 3 -9.55 -24.49 4.36
N ILE A 4 -10.67 -24.92 3.79
CA ILE A 4 -11.43 -24.15 2.81
C ILE A 4 -11.81 -22.84 3.50
N ALA A 5 -11.25 -21.72 3.05
CA ALA A 5 -11.60 -20.40 3.53
C ALA A 5 -13.10 -20.17 3.26
N ALA A 6 -13.89 -20.02 4.32
CA ALA A 6 -15.26 -19.57 4.21
C ALA A 6 -15.28 -18.16 3.58
N PRO A 7 -16.27 -17.83 2.73
CA PRO A 7 -16.38 -16.48 2.21
C PRO A 7 -16.60 -15.52 3.38
N LEU A 8 -15.71 -14.54 3.52
CA LEU A 8 -15.88 -13.40 4.41
C LEU A 8 -17.09 -12.59 3.93
N TYR A 9 -18.29 -13.00 4.33
CA TYR A 9 -19.46 -12.14 4.33
C TYR A 9 -19.23 -11.06 5.40
N LEU A 10 -18.56 -9.98 4.98
CA LEU A 10 -18.37 -8.77 5.77
C LEU A 10 -19.75 -8.19 6.09
N ARG A 11 -20.16 -8.30 7.37
CA ARG A 11 -21.32 -7.58 7.91
C ARG A 11 -21.19 -6.10 7.56
N GLN A 12 -22.31 -5.46 7.23
CA GLN A 12 -22.43 -4.00 7.13
C GLN A 12 -22.10 -3.38 8.49
N GLN A 13 -20.82 -3.08 8.71
CA GLN A 13 -20.36 -2.16 9.74
C GLN A 13 -20.07 -0.84 9.04
N THR A 14 -20.68 0.23 9.51
CA THR A 14 -20.31 1.60 9.14
C THR A 14 -18.82 1.76 9.45
N THR A 15 -18.00 2.04 8.44
CA THR A 15 -16.55 2.17 8.63
C THR A 15 -16.27 3.38 9.50
N THR A 16 -15.37 3.26 10.47
CA THR A 16 -14.96 4.38 11.32
C THR A 16 -13.86 5.24 10.66
N ILE A 17 -13.32 4.78 9.51
CA ILE A 17 -12.28 5.48 8.73
C ILE A 17 -12.73 6.90 8.31
N SER A 18 -13.98 7.07 7.86
CA SER A 18 -14.48 8.37 7.38
C SER A 18 -14.61 9.43 8.49
N THR A 19 -14.69 8.99 9.75
CA THR A 19 -14.75 9.84 10.94
C THR A 19 -13.45 9.87 11.73
N ALA A 20 -12.40 9.21 11.24
CA ALA A 20 -11.13 9.11 11.93
C ALA A 20 -10.42 10.47 12.06
N ALA A 21 -9.59 10.60 13.10
CA ALA A 21 -8.80 11.80 13.31
C ALA A 21 -7.91 12.08 12.06
N PRO A 22 -7.87 13.32 11.55
CA PRO A 22 -7.05 13.66 10.38
C PRO A 22 -5.56 13.32 10.54
N SER A 23 -5.02 13.40 11.76
CA SER A 23 -3.64 13.00 12.06
C SER A 23 -3.39 11.51 11.83
N LEU A 24 -4.31 10.64 12.25
CA LEU A 24 -4.21 9.20 12.00
C LEU A 24 -4.30 8.90 10.50
N LEU A 25 -5.26 9.51 9.79
CA LEU A 25 -5.38 9.34 8.34
C LEU A 25 -4.13 9.80 7.61
N ARG A 26 -3.55 10.94 8.01
CA ARG A 26 -2.26 11.40 7.48
C ARG A 26 -1.16 10.37 7.70
N THR A 27 -1.01 9.82 8.90
CA THR A 27 -0.04 8.75 9.19
C THR A 27 -0.25 7.55 8.28
N LEU A 28 -1.48 7.06 8.17
CA LEU A 28 -1.81 5.89 7.35
C LEU A 28 -1.52 6.12 5.85
N PHE A 29 -1.77 7.32 5.32
CA PHE A 29 -1.43 7.68 3.94
C PHE A 29 0.08 7.86 3.73
N LEU A 30 0.79 8.48 4.67
CA LEU A 30 2.25 8.58 4.59
C LEU A 30 2.93 7.21 4.70
N HIS A 31 2.31 6.24 5.36
CA HIS A 31 2.80 4.86 5.29
C HIS A 31 2.77 4.30 3.86
N HIS A 32 1.73 4.61 3.08
CA HIS A 32 1.67 4.23 1.66
C HIS A 32 2.76 4.90 0.82
N ASP A 33 2.98 6.19 1.04
CA ASP A 33 4.07 6.93 0.40
C ASP A 33 5.41 6.27 0.72
N GLY A 34 5.66 5.94 2.00
CA GLY A 34 6.89 5.28 2.43
C GLY A 34 7.16 3.94 1.74
N ILE A 35 6.13 3.12 1.53
CA ILE A 35 6.25 1.85 0.78
C ILE A 35 6.81 2.12 -0.63
N VAL A 36 6.18 3.03 -1.39
CA VAL A 36 6.59 3.32 -2.77
C VAL A 36 7.92 4.07 -2.83
N ILE A 37 8.13 5.06 -1.96
CA ILE A 37 9.35 5.86 -1.92
C ILE A 37 10.55 5.03 -1.48
N GLY A 38 10.38 4.13 -0.51
CA GLY A 38 11.43 3.20 -0.09
C GLY A 38 11.89 2.30 -1.25
N ALA A 39 10.94 1.70 -1.99
CA ALA A 39 11.25 0.90 -3.17
C ALA A 39 11.99 1.72 -4.23
N THR A 40 11.52 2.95 -4.46
CA THR A 40 12.09 3.88 -5.45
C THR A 40 13.52 4.27 -5.09
N ILE A 41 13.77 4.68 -3.83
CA ILE A 41 15.11 5.04 -3.36
C ILE A 41 16.06 3.86 -3.51
N ARG A 42 15.67 2.66 -3.03
CA ARG A 42 16.48 1.44 -3.17
C ARG A 42 16.88 1.19 -4.62
N ALA A 43 15.93 1.33 -5.56
CA ALA A 43 16.19 1.11 -6.97
C ALA A 43 17.17 2.13 -7.56
N LEU A 44 17.05 3.41 -7.19
CA LEU A 44 17.89 4.49 -7.73
C LEU A 44 19.25 4.63 -7.02
N GLU A 45 19.38 4.13 -5.80
CA GLU A 45 20.60 4.26 -4.98
C GLU A 45 21.74 3.39 -5.54
N LYS A 46 21.46 2.11 -5.87
CA LYS A 46 22.50 1.15 -6.28
C LYS A 46 23.30 1.58 -7.52
N PRO A 47 22.71 2.18 -8.56
CA PRO A 47 23.46 2.71 -9.71
C PRO A 47 24.15 4.06 -9.44
N GLY A 48 23.94 4.68 -8.27
CA GLY A 48 24.46 6.01 -7.93
C GLY A 48 23.68 7.18 -8.54
N LEU A 49 22.45 6.94 -9.01
CA LEU A 49 21.64 7.97 -9.65
C LEU A 49 21.26 9.08 -8.67
N LEU A 50 20.88 8.73 -7.44
CA LEU A 50 20.55 9.72 -6.41
C LEU A 50 21.75 10.61 -6.05
N THR A 51 22.94 10.02 -5.91
CA THR A 51 24.19 10.78 -5.71
C THR A 51 24.47 11.73 -6.87
N HIS A 52 24.23 11.28 -8.11
CA HIS A 52 24.40 12.12 -9.29
C HIS A 52 23.43 13.32 -9.30
N LEU A 53 22.14 13.10 -9.00
CA LEU A 53 21.15 14.17 -8.87
C LEU A 53 21.58 15.21 -7.83
N VAL A 54 21.95 14.77 -6.63
CA VAL A 54 22.33 15.65 -5.51
C VAL A 54 23.62 16.42 -5.81
N SER A 55 24.61 15.79 -6.45
CA SER A 55 25.88 16.44 -6.77
C SER A 55 25.77 17.48 -7.89
N HIS A 56 24.96 17.21 -8.93
CA HIS A 56 24.84 18.10 -10.09
C HIS A 56 23.77 19.16 -9.86
N ARG A 57 22.85 18.95 -8.90
CA ARG A 57 21.71 19.79 -8.51
C ARG A 57 20.67 20.02 -9.59
N ARG A 58 21.06 20.08 -10.86
CA ARG A 58 20.19 20.27 -12.01
C ARG A 58 20.68 19.38 -13.14
N VAL A 59 19.80 18.53 -13.67
CA VAL A 59 20.10 17.62 -14.78
C VAL A 59 18.95 17.56 -15.76
N THR A 60 19.23 17.31 -17.03
CA THR A 60 18.21 16.95 -18.02
C THR A 60 17.89 15.46 -17.99
N PHE A 61 16.71 15.07 -18.44
CA PHE A 61 16.39 13.65 -18.58
C PHE A 61 17.31 12.97 -19.58
N ARG A 62 17.65 13.64 -20.69
CA ARG A 62 18.65 13.19 -21.67
C ARG A 62 19.98 12.84 -21.00
N GLU A 63 20.52 13.71 -20.14
CA GLU A 63 21.77 13.43 -19.41
C GLU A 63 21.68 12.17 -18.55
N LEU A 64 20.52 11.91 -17.93
CA LEU A 64 20.30 10.68 -17.17
C LEU A 64 20.26 9.45 -18.09
N LEU A 65 19.59 9.52 -19.23
CA LEU A 65 19.53 8.43 -20.21
C LEU A 65 20.90 8.13 -20.83
N ASP A 66 21.71 9.16 -21.09
CA ASP A 66 23.05 9.01 -21.66
C ASP A 66 24.03 8.37 -20.66
N ARG A 67 23.80 8.58 -19.35
CA ARG A 67 24.65 8.06 -18.27
C ARG A 67 24.23 6.70 -17.76
N TYR A 68 22.93 6.43 -17.69
CA TYR A 68 22.38 5.21 -17.09
C TYR A 68 21.59 4.41 -18.14
N PRO A 69 22.07 3.20 -18.50
CA PRO A 69 21.25 2.26 -19.25
C PRO A 69 19.98 1.95 -18.46
N CYS A 70 18.82 2.37 -18.97
CA CYS A 70 17.56 2.25 -18.26
C CYS A 70 16.35 2.25 -19.21
N ASN A 71 15.19 1.90 -18.65
CA ASN A 71 13.89 2.01 -19.27
C ASN A 71 13.31 3.41 -18.99
N PRO A 72 13.19 4.31 -19.99
CA PRO A 72 12.83 5.72 -19.77
C PRO A 72 11.49 5.91 -19.06
N GLY A 73 10.49 5.10 -19.39
CA GLY A 73 9.16 5.19 -18.77
C GLY A 73 9.20 4.93 -17.26
N TYR A 74 9.89 3.88 -16.82
CA TYR A 74 10.01 3.55 -15.40
C TYR A 74 10.88 4.56 -14.65
N LEU A 75 11.97 5.04 -15.27
CA LEU A 75 12.78 6.08 -14.66
C LEU A 75 11.99 7.40 -14.48
N HIS A 76 11.17 7.79 -15.47
CA HIS A 76 10.28 8.95 -15.33
C HIS A 76 9.32 8.80 -14.14
N VAL A 77 8.72 7.62 -13.95
CA VAL A 77 7.84 7.37 -12.80
C VAL A 77 8.61 7.49 -11.49
N ALA A 78 9.80 6.88 -11.39
CA ALA A 78 10.65 6.94 -10.21
C ALA A 78 11.03 8.39 -9.85
N LEU A 79 11.46 9.20 -10.84
CA LEU A 79 11.77 10.62 -10.62
C LEU A 79 10.53 11.44 -10.27
N ARG A 80 9.36 11.11 -10.83
CA ARG A 80 8.10 11.75 -10.46
C ARG A 80 7.73 11.46 -9.01
N CYS A 81 7.99 10.25 -8.50
CA CYS A 81 7.79 9.94 -7.09
C CYS A 81 8.64 10.85 -6.18
N LEU A 82 9.92 11.07 -6.50
CA LEU A 82 10.75 12.02 -5.75
C LEU A 82 10.24 13.47 -5.87
N ALA A 83 9.70 13.85 -7.03
CA ALA A 83 9.14 15.18 -7.25
C ALA A 83 7.86 15.43 -6.46
N LEU A 84 7.00 14.42 -6.34
CA LEU A 84 5.78 14.48 -5.52
C LEU A 84 6.08 14.64 -4.02
N GLN A 85 7.24 14.16 -3.56
CA GLN A 85 7.74 14.42 -2.20
C GLN A 85 8.35 15.82 -2.04
N GLY A 86 8.42 16.60 -3.12
CA GLY A 86 9.04 17.93 -3.13
C GLY A 86 10.56 17.90 -3.02
N TRP A 87 11.22 16.75 -3.20
CA TRP A 87 12.68 16.63 -3.11
C TRP A 87 13.38 17.05 -4.40
N ILE A 88 12.70 16.91 -5.53
CA ILE A 88 13.14 17.49 -6.80
C ILE A 88 11.98 18.27 -7.45
N ALA A 89 12.30 19.34 -8.16
CA ALA A 89 11.38 20.07 -9.01
C ALA A 89 11.53 19.62 -10.46
N GLN A 90 10.44 19.71 -11.23
CA GLN A 90 10.40 19.40 -12.65
C GLN A 90 10.11 20.66 -13.46
N ALA A 91 10.85 20.89 -14.54
CA ALA A 91 10.65 22.01 -15.44
C ALA A 91 10.80 21.60 -16.91
N GLY A 92 9.87 22.03 -17.77
CA GLY A 92 9.85 21.69 -19.19
C GLY A 92 8.66 20.79 -19.56
N VAL A 93 8.78 20.07 -20.68
CA VAL A 93 7.69 19.23 -21.22
C VAL A 93 7.68 17.86 -20.52
N PRO A 94 6.60 17.46 -19.84
CA PRO A 94 6.51 16.15 -19.18
C PRO A 94 6.70 15.00 -20.16
N GLY A 95 7.39 13.94 -19.72
CA GLY A 95 7.62 12.73 -20.53
C GLY A 95 8.55 12.93 -21.73
N SER A 96 9.35 13.99 -21.73
CA SER A 96 10.33 14.28 -22.77
C SER A 96 11.76 14.20 -22.26
N ASP A 97 12.69 13.93 -23.18
CA ASP A 97 14.14 13.89 -22.91
C ASP A 97 14.71 15.28 -22.53
N THR A 98 13.97 16.36 -22.77
CA THR A 98 14.36 17.73 -22.39
C THR A 98 13.84 18.15 -21.03
N LEU A 99 13.06 17.31 -20.35
CA LEU A 99 12.57 17.57 -19.00
C LEU A 99 13.77 17.75 -18.05
N VAL A 100 13.75 18.83 -17.28
CA VAL A 100 14.80 19.18 -16.31
C VAL A 100 14.34 18.78 -14.91
N PHE A 101 15.25 18.19 -14.14
CA PHE A 101 15.09 17.92 -12.73
C PHE A 101 16.04 18.77 -11.92
N GLU A 102 15.54 19.44 -10.87
CA GLU A 102 16.33 20.27 -9.98
C GLU A 102 16.13 19.84 -8.53
N VAL A 103 17.21 19.60 -7.79
CA VAL A 103 17.15 19.24 -6.36
C VAL A 103 16.70 20.46 -5.56
N THR A 104 15.65 20.30 -4.77
CA THR A 104 15.12 21.38 -3.93
C THR A 104 15.91 21.49 -2.63
N PRO A 105 15.77 22.60 -1.87
CA PRO A 105 16.33 22.68 -0.52
C PRO A 105 15.88 21.53 0.41
N LEU A 106 14.62 21.07 0.27
CA LEU A 106 14.12 19.89 0.98
C LEU A 106 14.80 18.61 0.51
N GLY A 107 15.06 18.48 -0.79
CA GLY A 107 15.80 17.36 -1.36
C GLY A 107 17.23 17.24 -0.83
N GLU A 108 17.92 18.36 -0.63
CA GLU A 108 19.27 18.36 -0.03
C GLU A 108 19.26 17.83 1.41
N ILE A 109 18.21 18.14 2.19
CA ILE A 109 18.04 17.60 3.54
C ILE A 109 17.66 16.12 3.48
N ALA A 110 16.69 15.76 2.63
CA ALA A 110 16.22 14.39 2.46
C ALA A 110 17.34 13.43 2.01
N ALA A 111 18.26 13.91 1.17
CA ALA A 111 19.38 13.12 0.65
C ALA A 111 20.24 12.49 1.75
N LYS A 112 20.34 13.12 2.92
CA LYS A 112 21.09 12.59 4.08
C LYS A 112 20.45 11.31 4.65
N THR A 113 19.19 11.06 4.33
CA THR A 113 18.42 9.90 4.81
C THR A 113 18.29 8.79 3.75
N PHE A 114 18.78 8.99 2.53
CA PHE A 114 18.70 7.96 1.48
C PHE A 114 19.37 6.63 1.85
N PRO A 115 20.54 6.61 2.55
CA PRO A 115 21.11 5.34 3.03
C PRO A 115 20.19 4.60 4.01
N LEU A 116 19.48 5.34 4.86
CA LEU A 116 18.52 4.77 5.81
C LEU A 116 17.29 4.20 5.09
N TYR A 117 16.74 4.94 4.12
CA TYR A 117 15.67 4.40 3.26
C TYR A 117 16.11 3.13 2.54
N ALA A 118 17.32 3.13 1.96
CA ALA A 118 17.86 1.99 1.24
C ALA A 118 18.01 0.77 2.17
N GLU A 119 18.49 0.94 3.41
CA GLU A 119 18.58 -0.14 4.39
C GLU A 119 17.21 -0.78 4.70
N VAL A 120 16.20 0.06 5.02
CA VAL A 120 14.86 -0.42 5.38
C VAL A 120 14.16 -1.07 4.18
N ALA A 121 14.32 -0.48 2.99
CA ALA A 121 13.77 -0.99 1.75
C ALA A 121 14.48 -2.28 1.28
N GLU A 122 15.78 -2.44 1.53
CA GLU A 122 16.49 -3.68 1.20
C GLU A 122 15.95 -4.85 2.01
N PHE A 123 15.62 -4.62 3.29
CA PHE A 123 14.90 -5.61 4.09
C PHE A 123 13.51 -5.90 3.49
N ALA A 124 12.69 -4.86 3.30
CA ALA A 124 11.29 -5.00 2.91
C ALA A 124 11.13 -5.65 1.53
N TYR A 125 12.07 -5.42 0.62
CA TYR A 125 12.03 -5.90 -0.77
C TYR A 125 13.15 -6.90 -1.08
N SER A 126 13.60 -7.63 -0.06
CA SER A 126 14.61 -8.71 -0.14
C SER A 126 14.12 -9.95 -0.90
N GLY A 127 12.83 -10.04 -1.21
CA GLY A 127 12.20 -11.25 -1.76
C GLY A 127 11.75 -12.25 -0.69
N ILE A 128 11.89 -11.93 0.60
CA ILE A 128 11.35 -12.72 1.70
C ILE A 128 10.02 -12.09 2.18
N PRO A 129 8.87 -12.77 2.06
CA PRO A 129 7.60 -12.23 2.52
C PRO A 129 7.58 -11.95 4.02
N MET A 130 6.92 -10.88 4.44
CA MET A 130 6.77 -10.52 5.86
C MET A 130 6.16 -11.66 6.70
N GLU A 131 5.23 -12.42 6.13
CA GLU A 131 4.66 -13.61 6.78
C GLU A 131 5.74 -14.60 7.22
N ARG A 132 6.77 -14.81 6.39
CA ARG A 132 7.88 -15.70 6.74
C ARG A 132 8.71 -15.13 7.89
N HIS A 133 8.96 -13.81 7.89
CA HIS A 133 9.66 -13.14 9.00
C HIS A 133 8.90 -13.25 10.34
N LEU A 134 7.57 -13.19 10.33
CA LEU A 134 6.76 -13.18 11.56
C LEU A 134 6.41 -14.58 12.07
N PHE A 135 6.03 -15.51 11.18
CA PHE A 135 5.44 -16.80 11.56
C PHE A 135 6.35 -18.00 11.27
N HIS A 136 7.37 -17.82 10.44
CA HIS A 136 8.30 -18.88 10.01
C HIS A 136 9.76 -18.46 10.20
N GLN A 137 10.04 -17.67 11.24
CA GLN A 137 11.37 -17.10 11.52
C GLN A 137 12.48 -18.16 11.67
N ARG A 138 12.13 -19.38 12.10
CA ARG A 138 13.07 -20.51 12.22
C ARG A 138 13.59 -21.02 10.88
N ASP A 139 12.89 -20.74 9.80
CA ASP A 139 13.29 -21.12 8.44
C ASP A 139 14.22 -20.08 7.80
N LEU A 140 14.60 -19.05 8.56
CA LEU A 140 15.53 -17.99 8.16
C LEU A 140 16.90 -18.23 8.79
N ASP A 141 17.94 -17.73 8.12
CA ASP A 141 19.25 -17.59 8.75
C ASP A 141 19.20 -16.60 9.92
N SER A 142 20.19 -16.67 10.81
CA SER A 142 20.22 -15.84 12.03
C SER A 142 20.24 -14.33 11.74
N ALA A 143 20.90 -13.90 10.66
CA ALA A 143 20.98 -12.48 10.30
C ALA A 143 19.63 -11.96 9.79
N SER A 144 18.95 -12.71 8.94
CA SER A 144 17.61 -12.44 8.43
C SER A 144 16.55 -12.49 9.53
N ALA A 145 16.72 -13.40 10.49
CA ALA A 145 15.86 -13.52 11.66
C ALA A 145 15.98 -12.29 12.58
N GLU A 146 17.18 -11.75 12.79
CA GLU A 146 17.40 -10.57 13.65
C GLU A 146 17.09 -9.23 12.94
N HIS A 147 17.16 -9.21 11.61
CA HIS A 147 17.03 -7.98 10.82
C HIS A 147 15.73 -7.22 11.14
N TYR A 148 14.58 -7.91 11.12
CA TYR A 148 13.30 -7.29 11.43
C TYR A 148 13.28 -6.70 12.85
N ALA A 149 13.66 -7.49 13.86
CA ALA A 149 13.70 -7.03 15.25
C ALA A 149 14.62 -5.81 15.44
N ARG A 150 15.75 -5.72 14.72
CA ARG A 150 16.63 -4.56 14.73
C ARG A 150 15.94 -3.33 14.14
N LEU A 151 15.31 -3.45 12.98
CA LEU A 151 14.58 -2.33 12.37
C LEU A 151 13.37 -1.90 13.21
N SER A 152 12.67 -2.84 13.85
CA SER A 152 11.60 -2.52 14.80
C SER A 152 12.09 -1.68 15.98
N ARG A 153 13.26 -2.01 16.55
CA ARG A 153 13.86 -1.18 17.63
C ARG A 153 14.17 0.23 17.15
N ARG A 154 14.72 0.38 15.94
CA ARG A 154 15.03 1.70 15.36
C ARG A 154 13.76 2.51 15.08
N CYS A 155 12.72 1.89 14.58
CA CYS A 155 11.39 2.50 14.41
C CYS A 155 10.87 3.07 15.75
N ILE A 156 10.90 2.27 16.83
CA ILE A 156 10.51 2.72 18.18
C ILE A 156 11.40 3.87 18.70
N GLN A 157 12.65 3.92 18.26
CA GLN A 157 13.61 4.99 18.55
C GLN A 157 13.51 6.18 17.57
N ASN A 158 12.42 6.29 16.80
CA ASN A 158 12.21 7.36 15.83
C ASN A 158 13.32 7.44 14.76
N TRP A 159 13.92 6.29 14.42
CA TRP A 159 14.98 6.14 13.42
C TRP A 159 16.23 6.98 13.67
N ASP A 160 16.45 7.41 14.91
CA ASP A 160 17.50 8.36 15.29
C ASP A 160 17.39 9.71 14.57
N LEU A 161 16.22 10.04 14.03
CA LEU A 161 15.96 11.31 13.35
C LEU A 161 15.48 12.35 14.35
N ALA A 162 16.11 13.52 14.33
CA ALA A 162 15.82 14.61 15.27
C ALA A 162 14.34 15.01 15.25
N VAL A 163 13.78 15.17 16.44
CA VAL A 163 12.46 15.78 16.67
C VAL A 163 12.72 17.24 17.01
N GLY A 164 12.21 18.15 16.18
CA GLY A 164 12.41 19.59 16.33
C GLY A 164 11.09 20.36 16.33
N ASP A 165 11.19 21.68 16.27
CA ASP A 165 10.04 22.58 16.19
C ASP A 165 9.18 22.26 14.94
N PRO A 166 7.86 22.00 15.09
CA PRO A 166 6.95 21.82 13.95
C PRO A 166 6.91 23.01 12.98
N ALA A 167 7.35 24.21 13.37
CA ALA A 167 7.49 25.38 12.49
C ALA A 167 8.72 25.29 11.56
N ASP A 168 9.73 24.49 11.91
CA ASP A 168 10.91 24.25 11.07
C ASP A 168 10.60 23.27 9.91
N GLN A 169 11.08 23.61 8.71
CA GLN A 169 10.89 22.77 7.53
C GLN A 169 11.63 21.43 7.64
N GLY A 170 12.83 21.43 8.20
CA GLY A 170 13.64 20.22 8.40
C GLY A 170 12.99 19.25 9.39
N SER A 171 12.43 19.77 10.48
CA SER A 171 11.70 18.96 11.46
C SER A 171 10.46 18.27 10.87
N ARG A 172 9.64 19.01 10.10
CA ARG A 172 8.48 18.42 9.41
C ARG A 172 8.88 17.36 8.37
N LEU A 173 10.00 17.59 7.68
CA LEU A 173 10.55 16.59 6.76
C LEU A 173 11.01 15.34 7.50
N ASN A 174 11.73 15.47 8.62
CA ASN A 174 12.12 14.33 9.45
C ASN A 174 10.91 13.55 9.96
N GLU A 175 9.84 14.23 10.39
CA GLU A 175 8.59 13.57 10.79
C GLU A 175 7.98 12.76 9.64
N THR A 176 7.95 13.34 8.45
CA THR A 176 7.44 12.68 7.23
C THR A 176 8.29 11.46 6.88
N ILE A 177 9.62 11.59 6.92
CA ILE A 177 10.55 10.49 6.67
C ILE A 177 10.41 9.37 7.71
N ARG A 178 10.30 9.70 9.01
CA ARG A 178 10.02 8.69 10.06
C ARG A 178 8.75 7.91 9.73
N THR A 179 7.67 8.63 9.41
CA THR A 179 6.39 8.02 9.07
C THR A 179 6.48 7.14 7.82
N HIS A 180 7.25 7.55 6.81
CA HIS A 180 7.52 6.71 5.64
C HIS A 180 8.21 5.40 6.01
N LEU A 181 9.29 5.49 6.80
CA LEU A 181 10.07 4.32 7.22
C LEU A 181 9.23 3.38 8.11
N ASP A 182 8.41 3.94 9.00
CA ASP A 182 7.43 3.19 9.80
C ASP A 182 6.48 2.42 8.87
N GLY A 183 5.94 3.08 7.86
CA GLY A 183 5.00 2.49 6.90
C GLY A 183 5.53 1.27 6.16
N ILE A 184 6.82 1.27 5.80
CA ILE A 184 7.47 0.13 5.14
C ILE A 184 7.37 -1.14 6.02
N LEU A 185 7.62 -1.00 7.33
CA LEU A 185 7.55 -2.11 8.28
C LEU A 185 6.11 -2.43 8.70
N VAL A 186 5.38 -1.40 9.11
CA VAL A 186 4.06 -1.50 9.74
C VAL A 186 3.01 -1.92 8.72
N GLY A 187 3.02 -1.37 7.50
CA GLY A 187 2.09 -1.80 6.45
C GLY A 187 2.22 -3.29 6.14
N SER A 188 3.46 -3.75 5.95
CA SER A 188 3.79 -5.16 5.70
C SER A 188 3.39 -6.06 6.88
N PHE A 189 3.65 -5.62 8.10
CA PHE A 189 3.23 -6.31 9.32
C PHE A 189 1.70 -6.44 9.40
N MET A 190 0.98 -5.34 9.19
CA MET A 190 -0.48 -5.28 9.31
C MET A 190 -1.15 -6.23 8.31
N ILE A 191 -0.69 -6.28 7.06
CA ILE A 191 -1.18 -7.24 6.06
C ILE A 191 -0.92 -8.68 6.51
N ALA A 192 0.31 -9.03 6.87
CA ALA A 192 0.64 -10.39 7.29
C ALA A 192 -0.17 -10.83 8.52
N ALA A 193 -0.36 -9.93 9.50
CA ALA A 193 -1.17 -10.17 10.69
C ALA A 193 -2.66 -10.32 10.35
N LYS A 194 -3.22 -9.49 9.45
CA LYS A 194 -4.61 -9.56 9.00
C LYS A 194 -4.92 -10.88 8.31
N LEU A 195 -4.05 -11.31 7.39
CA LEU A 195 -4.22 -12.55 6.64
C LEU A 195 -4.14 -13.80 7.55
N ARG A 196 -3.44 -13.70 8.68
CA ARG A 196 -3.45 -14.72 9.74
C ARG A 196 -4.59 -14.58 10.76
N GLY A 197 -5.47 -13.59 10.59
CA GLY A 197 -6.64 -13.37 11.44
C GLY A 197 -6.36 -12.70 12.79
N LEU A 198 -5.15 -12.20 13.03
CA LEU A 198 -4.78 -11.55 14.30
C LEU A 198 -5.50 -10.20 14.51
N LEU A 199 -5.96 -9.57 13.43
CA LEU A 199 -6.60 -8.25 13.43
C LEU A 199 -8.12 -8.31 13.15
N ASN A 200 -8.77 -9.42 13.50
CA ASN A 200 -10.20 -9.67 13.21
C ASN A 200 -11.14 -9.47 14.42
N GLY A 201 -10.60 -9.15 15.60
CA GLY A 201 -11.39 -8.94 16.82
C GLY A 201 -10.92 -7.72 17.62
N ASP A 202 -11.50 -7.52 18.79
CA ASP A 202 -11.18 -6.41 19.69
C ASP A 202 -9.90 -6.63 20.51
N ASN A 203 -9.42 -7.88 20.57
CA ASN A 203 -8.18 -8.28 21.21
C ASN A 203 -7.62 -9.54 20.55
N PHE A 204 -6.34 -9.80 20.82
CA PHE A 204 -5.75 -11.10 20.55
C PHE A 204 -4.84 -11.53 21.71
N ALA A 205 -4.71 -12.85 21.90
CA ALA A 205 -3.82 -13.44 22.89
C ALA A 205 -2.55 -13.96 22.21
N TYR A 206 -1.39 -13.50 22.65
CA TYR A 206 -0.11 -13.85 22.03
C TYR A 206 0.33 -15.29 22.35
N ASP A 207 0.06 -15.76 23.57
CA ASP A 207 0.49 -17.09 24.07
C ASP A 207 -0.18 -18.29 23.35
N GLY A 208 -1.21 -18.04 22.55
CA GLY A 208 -1.86 -19.07 21.74
C GLY A 208 -1.10 -19.47 20.47
N LEU A 209 0.03 -18.81 20.19
CA LEU A 209 0.82 -19.04 18.99
C LEU A 209 1.97 -20.04 19.26
N PRO A 210 2.14 -21.08 18.44
CA PRO A 210 3.12 -22.12 18.69
C PRO A 210 4.56 -21.66 18.38
N GLY A 211 5.40 -21.55 19.41
CA GLY A 211 6.84 -21.32 19.31
C GLY A 211 7.29 -19.90 19.71
N PRO A 212 8.60 -19.63 19.76
CA PRO A 212 9.14 -18.29 20.00
C PRO A 212 8.95 -17.45 18.73
N HIS A 213 8.06 -16.45 18.79
CA HIS A 213 7.88 -15.49 17.70
C HIS A 213 8.50 -14.14 18.09
N ASP A 214 9.83 -14.06 18.13
CA ASP A 214 10.56 -12.83 18.48
C ASP A 214 10.23 -11.70 17.50
N ASN A 215 10.15 -12.00 16.21
CA ASN A 215 9.75 -11.02 15.21
C ASN A 215 8.29 -10.62 15.34
N LEU A 216 7.37 -11.55 15.65
CA LEU A 216 5.99 -11.15 15.92
C LEU A 216 5.91 -10.23 17.14
N ARG A 217 6.65 -10.51 18.23
CA ARG A 217 6.73 -9.60 19.39
C ARG A 217 7.27 -8.23 19.00
N ALA A 218 8.30 -8.18 18.17
CA ALA A 218 8.85 -6.93 17.67
C ALA A 218 7.80 -6.13 16.87
N GLY A 219 7.02 -6.80 16.01
CA GLY A 219 5.93 -6.18 15.27
C GLY A 219 4.77 -5.72 16.15
N LEU A 220 4.46 -6.46 17.21
CA LEU A 220 3.49 -6.06 18.23
C LEU A 220 3.96 -4.83 19.02
N ALA A 221 5.25 -4.77 19.35
CA ALA A 221 5.83 -3.58 19.97
C ALA A 221 5.79 -2.34 19.05
N LEU A 222 5.84 -2.52 17.71
CA LEU A 222 5.66 -1.41 16.77
C LEU A 222 4.24 -0.84 16.84
N ILE A 223 3.22 -1.70 16.74
CA ILE A 223 1.83 -1.21 16.79
C ILE A 223 1.43 -0.73 18.20
N GLU A 224 2.11 -1.20 19.25
CA GLU A 224 2.00 -0.62 20.60
C GLU A 224 2.64 0.77 20.68
N HIS A 225 3.83 0.96 20.08
CA HIS A 225 4.49 2.26 19.99
C HIS A 225 3.65 3.30 19.24
N LEU A 226 2.92 2.88 18.20
CA LEU A 226 1.95 3.72 17.48
C LEU A 226 0.65 3.98 18.27
N GLY A 227 0.50 3.39 19.46
CA GLY A 227 -0.69 3.52 20.30
C GLY A 227 -1.91 2.80 19.75
N TRP A 228 -1.74 1.82 18.86
CA TRP A 228 -2.84 1.06 18.26
C TRP A 228 -3.27 -0.11 19.15
N VAL A 229 -2.36 -0.63 19.97
CA VAL A 229 -2.67 -1.64 20.97
C VAL A 229 -2.11 -1.25 22.34
N ARG A 230 -2.69 -1.82 23.39
CA ARG A 230 -2.15 -1.81 24.75
C ARG A 230 -1.91 -3.23 25.22
N ALA A 231 -0.73 -3.53 25.73
CA ALA A 231 -0.48 -4.79 26.41
C ALA A 231 -1.20 -4.83 27.77
N GLU A 232 -1.97 -5.90 27.99
CA GLU A 232 -2.62 -6.24 29.27
C GLU A 232 -2.32 -7.69 29.64
N GLY A 233 -1.27 -7.87 30.45
CA GLY A 233 -0.79 -9.19 30.84
C GLY A 233 -0.34 -9.99 29.61
N ARG A 234 -1.17 -10.93 29.17
CA ARG A 234 -0.91 -11.85 28.04
C ARG A 234 -1.74 -11.54 26.79
N ARG A 235 -2.44 -10.40 26.79
CA ARG A 235 -3.33 -9.97 25.71
C ARG A 235 -2.91 -8.59 25.23
N TYR A 236 -3.27 -8.31 23.98
CA TYR A 236 -3.22 -6.97 23.43
C TYR A 236 -4.64 -6.52 23.13
N LEU A 237 -5.03 -5.37 23.67
CA LEU A 237 -6.33 -4.75 23.39
C LEU A 237 -6.14 -3.65 22.35
N PHE A 238 -7.02 -3.62 21.34
CA PHE A 238 -7.01 -2.51 20.39
C PHE A 238 -7.55 -1.24 21.03
N THR A 239 -6.81 -0.13 20.86
CA THR A 239 -7.29 1.21 21.17
C THR A 239 -8.30 1.66 20.12
N GLU A 240 -8.95 2.80 20.32
CA GLU A 240 -9.82 3.39 19.29
C GLU A 240 -9.06 3.65 17.98
N LEU A 241 -7.84 4.20 18.07
CA LEU A 241 -6.94 4.38 16.92
C LEU A 241 -6.59 3.05 16.26
N GLY A 242 -6.33 2.01 17.06
CA GLY A 242 -6.02 0.68 16.56
C GLY A 242 -7.16 0.01 15.82
N ARG A 243 -8.41 0.21 16.24
CA ARG A 243 -9.59 -0.29 15.52
C ARG A 243 -9.68 0.32 14.13
N VAL A 244 -9.50 1.64 14.03
CA VAL A 244 -9.45 2.34 12.75
C VAL A 244 -8.30 1.82 11.88
N ALA A 245 -7.10 1.64 12.44
CA ALA A 245 -5.96 1.07 11.71
C ALA A 245 -6.20 -0.37 11.24
N CYS A 246 -6.92 -1.18 12.02
CA CYS A 246 -7.32 -2.55 11.66
C CYS A 246 -8.38 -2.59 10.54
N GLU A 247 -9.29 -1.62 10.52
CA GLU A 247 -10.22 -1.40 9.40
C GLU A 247 -9.47 -0.95 8.15
N PHE A 248 -8.50 -0.03 8.30
CA PHE A 248 -7.69 0.49 7.21
C PHE A 248 -6.73 -0.56 6.61
N THR A 249 -6.43 -1.65 7.33
CA THR A 249 -5.36 -2.58 6.96
C THR A 249 -5.42 -3.08 5.52
N LEU A 250 -6.61 -3.41 5.00
CA LEU A 250 -6.73 -3.91 3.62
C LEU A 250 -6.44 -2.83 2.56
N HIS A 251 -6.49 -1.53 2.91
CA HIS A 251 -6.02 -0.47 2.04
C HIS A 251 -4.52 -0.58 1.78
N TYR A 252 -3.69 -0.97 2.77
CA TYR A 252 -2.27 -1.28 2.52
C TYR A 252 -2.08 -2.33 1.43
N GLY A 253 -3.03 -3.25 1.30
CA GLY A 253 -3.03 -4.30 0.28
C GLY A 253 -3.11 -3.76 -1.15
N LEU A 254 -3.67 -2.56 -1.37
CA LEU A 254 -3.69 -1.91 -2.69
C LEU A 254 -2.28 -1.64 -3.21
N THR A 255 -1.38 -1.22 -2.33
CA THR A 255 0.02 -0.94 -2.67
C THR A 255 0.88 -2.18 -2.49
N LEU A 256 0.74 -2.89 -1.37
CA LEU A 256 1.56 -4.07 -1.07
C LEU A 256 1.23 -5.29 -1.93
N SER A 257 0.09 -5.33 -2.63
CA SER A 257 -0.09 -6.35 -3.68
C SER A 257 0.98 -6.26 -4.77
N TYR A 258 1.58 -5.09 -4.98
CA TYR A 258 2.69 -4.91 -5.94
C TYR A 258 4.07 -5.17 -5.33
N TRP A 259 4.15 -5.75 -4.13
CA TRP A 259 5.41 -6.15 -3.51
C TRP A 259 6.32 -7.00 -4.45
N PRO A 260 5.80 -7.95 -5.26
CA PRO A 260 6.64 -8.68 -6.22
C PRO A 260 7.28 -7.76 -7.27
N MET A 261 6.57 -6.74 -7.75
CA MET A 261 7.13 -5.70 -8.63
C MET A 261 8.16 -4.85 -7.89
N PHE A 262 7.91 -4.43 -6.65
CA PHE A 262 8.86 -3.63 -5.87
C PHE A 262 10.19 -4.37 -5.61
N CYS A 263 10.14 -5.69 -5.40
CA CYS A 263 11.35 -6.51 -5.31
C CYS A 263 12.20 -6.44 -6.58
N GLN A 264 11.55 -6.29 -7.74
CA GLN A 264 12.19 -6.26 -9.07
C GLN A 264 12.35 -4.85 -9.64
N LEU A 265 11.98 -3.80 -8.89
CA LEU A 265 12.02 -2.42 -9.36
C LEU A 265 13.40 -1.96 -9.87
N PRO A 266 14.54 -2.35 -9.25
CA PRO A 266 15.85 -2.03 -9.82
C PRO A 266 16.04 -2.61 -11.22
N SER A 267 15.64 -3.87 -11.46
CA SER A 267 15.70 -4.48 -12.79
C SER A 267 14.70 -3.82 -13.75
N LEU A 268 13.49 -3.51 -13.27
CA LEU A 268 12.48 -2.83 -14.08
C LEU A 268 12.98 -1.47 -14.61
N ILE A 269 13.75 -0.74 -13.81
CA ILE A 269 14.32 0.55 -14.22
C ILE A 269 15.59 0.37 -15.06
N PHE A 270 16.52 -0.51 -14.66
CA PHE A 270 17.89 -0.52 -15.22
C PHE A 270 18.24 -1.74 -16.10
N ASP A 271 17.35 -2.73 -16.22
CA ASP A 271 17.52 -3.87 -17.12
C ASP A 271 16.47 -3.81 -18.24
N SER A 272 16.87 -3.31 -19.39
CA SER A 272 16.02 -3.19 -20.58
C SER A 272 15.71 -4.53 -21.24
N SER A 273 16.39 -5.62 -20.85
CA SER A 273 16.15 -6.96 -21.40
C SER A 273 15.07 -7.74 -20.66
N GLN A 274 14.69 -7.32 -19.45
CA GLN A 274 13.70 -8.01 -18.63
C GLN A 274 12.30 -7.42 -18.79
N HIS A 275 11.39 -8.20 -19.36
CA HIS A 275 9.96 -7.90 -19.36
C HIS A 275 9.29 -8.40 -18.07
N VAL A 276 9.71 -7.86 -16.93
CA VAL A 276 9.28 -8.27 -15.58
C VAL A 276 7.74 -8.26 -15.40
N THR A 277 7.03 -7.40 -16.14
CA THR A 277 5.58 -7.24 -16.04
C THR A 277 4.81 -7.93 -17.17
N HIS A 278 5.48 -8.38 -18.24
CA HIS A 278 4.81 -9.00 -19.37
C HIS A 278 4.57 -10.48 -19.12
N VAL A 279 3.33 -10.90 -19.27
CA VAL A 279 2.92 -12.30 -19.21
C VAL A 279 2.20 -12.68 -20.49
N ALA A 280 2.48 -13.88 -21.00
CA ALA A 280 1.76 -14.41 -22.14
C ALA A 280 0.26 -14.62 -21.76
N PRO A 281 -0.66 -14.51 -22.73
CA PRO A 281 -2.06 -14.81 -22.48
C PRO A 281 -2.24 -16.17 -21.81
N GLY A 282 -3.05 -16.22 -20.75
CA GLY A 282 -3.32 -17.44 -19.98
C GLY A 282 -2.30 -17.79 -18.89
N HIS A 283 -1.25 -16.97 -18.68
CA HIS A 283 -0.31 -17.14 -17.57
C HIS A 283 -0.63 -16.20 -16.42
N GLU A 284 -0.34 -16.65 -15.18
CA GLU A 284 -0.51 -15.85 -13.97
C GLU A 284 0.48 -14.69 -13.90
N GLU A 285 0.00 -13.53 -13.49
CA GLU A 285 0.83 -12.34 -13.31
C GLU A 285 1.80 -12.51 -12.15
N THR A 286 3.07 -12.26 -12.40
CA THR A 286 4.15 -12.43 -11.39
C THR A 286 4.57 -11.13 -10.71
N HIS A 287 4.15 -9.98 -11.26
CA HIS A 287 4.49 -8.66 -10.74
C HIS A 287 3.53 -8.18 -9.62
N VAL A 288 2.43 -8.90 -9.40
CA VAL A 288 1.39 -8.53 -8.44
C VAL A 288 0.85 -9.79 -7.75
N ASP A 289 0.68 -9.74 -6.44
CA ASP A 289 -0.14 -10.70 -5.70
C ASP A 289 -1.60 -10.42 -6.03
N ARG A 290 -2.13 -11.14 -7.03
CA ARG A 290 -3.49 -10.95 -7.52
C ARG A 290 -4.54 -11.25 -6.45
N SER A 291 -4.26 -12.19 -5.54
CA SER A 291 -5.18 -12.53 -4.45
C SER A 291 -5.33 -11.37 -3.47
N LEU A 292 -4.21 -10.80 -3.01
CA LEU A 292 -4.23 -9.61 -2.15
C LEU A 292 -4.83 -8.40 -2.88
N ASN A 293 -4.51 -8.23 -4.16
CA ASN A 293 -5.01 -7.12 -4.97
C ASN A 293 -6.55 -7.14 -5.11
N VAL A 294 -7.14 -8.30 -5.39
CA VAL A 294 -8.60 -8.48 -5.47
C VAL A 294 -9.25 -8.23 -4.11
N LEU A 295 -8.67 -8.78 -3.03
CA LEU A 295 -9.18 -8.57 -1.68
C LEU A 295 -9.18 -7.08 -1.29
N ALA A 296 -8.08 -6.37 -1.56
CA ALA A 296 -7.91 -4.96 -1.23
C ALA A 296 -8.79 -4.05 -2.08
N SER A 297 -8.87 -4.28 -3.39
CA SER A 297 -9.71 -3.50 -4.30
C SER A 297 -11.20 -3.66 -4.01
N GLY A 298 -11.65 -4.85 -3.60
CA GLY A 298 -13.04 -5.06 -3.18
C GLY A 298 -13.46 -4.21 -1.97
N VAL A 299 -12.53 -3.90 -1.05
CA VAL A 299 -12.79 -2.96 0.06
C VAL A 299 -12.82 -1.53 -0.45
N ALA A 300 -11.84 -1.14 -1.27
CA ALA A 300 -11.73 0.22 -1.79
C ALA A 300 -12.89 0.63 -2.72
N HIS A 301 -13.46 -0.32 -3.47
CA HIS A 301 -14.54 -0.04 -4.41
C HIS A 301 -15.93 0.06 -3.77
N ARG A 302 -16.09 -0.42 -2.53
CA ARG A 302 -17.39 -0.49 -1.84
C ARG A 302 -18.13 0.86 -1.76
N PRO A 303 -17.49 1.98 -1.38
CA PRO A 303 -18.19 3.27 -1.31
C PRO A 303 -18.71 3.72 -2.68
N TYR A 304 -17.95 3.50 -3.76
CA TYR A 304 -18.39 3.85 -5.11
C TYR A 304 -19.59 3.01 -5.57
N PHE A 305 -19.70 1.76 -5.10
CA PHE A 305 -20.88 0.93 -5.34
C PHE A 305 -22.12 1.46 -4.60
N GLU A 306 -21.96 2.04 -3.43
CA GLU A 306 -23.06 2.67 -2.67
C GLU A 306 -23.52 3.97 -3.34
N ASP A 307 -22.61 4.79 -3.86
CA ASP A 307 -22.98 5.98 -4.64
C ASP A 307 -23.68 5.61 -5.95
N SER A 308 -23.23 4.54 -6.61
CA SER A 308 -23.81 4.03 -7.85
C SER A 308 -25.23 3.49 -7.66
N GLU A 309 -25.58 3.05 -6.46
CA GLU A 309 -26.93 2.55 -6.13
C GLU A 309 -28.00 3.61 -6.38
N GLN A 310 -27.74 4.88 -6.04
CA GLN A 310 -28.70 5.96 -6.28
C GLN A 310 -28.96 6.20 -7.76
N ILE A 311 -27.92 6.02 -8.60
CA ILE A 311 -28.04 6.13 -10.05
C ILE A 311 -28.93 5.01 -10.59
N LEU A 312 -28.71 3.77 -10.14
CA LEU A 312 -29.53 2.61 -10.52
C LEU A 312 -30.99 2.82 -10.14
N ILE A 313 -31.25 3.25 -8.90
CA ILE A 313 -32.60 3.53 -8.41
C ILE A 313 -33.26 4.61 -9.26
N ALA A 314 -32.54 5.70 -9.57
CA ALA A 314 -33.07 6.78 -10.38
C ALA A 314 -33.40 6.32 -11.82
N ILE A 315 -32.58 5.48 -12.45
CA ILE A 315 -32.81 4.97 -13.80
C ILE A 315 -34.05 4.07 -13.84
N PHE A 316 -34.14 3.10 -12.94
CA PHE A 316 -35.20 2.07 -12.95
C PHE A 316 -36.50 2.51 -12.25
N ASN A 317 -36.56 3.76 -11.78
CA ASN A 317 -37.80 4.43 -11.37
C ASN A 317 -38.39 5.37 -12.44
N ARG A 318 -37.73 5.57 -13.59
CA ARG A 318 -38.26 6.45 -14.65
C ARG A 318 -39.47 5.83 -15.32
N GLU A 319 -40.47 6.65 -15.58
CA GLU A 319 -41.59 6.28 -16.45
C GLU A 319 -41.37 6.83 -17.86
N PRO A 320 -41.82 6.13 -18.91
CA PRO A 320 -42.53 4.84 -18.87
C PRO A 320 -41.59 3.61 -18.74
N LEU A 321 -42.06 2.54 -18.08
CA LEU A 321 -41.30 1.28 -17.84
C LEU A 321 -40.70 0.67 -19.11
N ALA A 322 -41.43 0.76 -20.24
CA ALA A 322 -41.03 0.19 -21.52
C ALA A 322 -39.79 0.84 -22.16
N GLU A 323 -39.44 2.06 -21.75
CA GLU A 323 -38.27 2.80 -22.25
C GLU A 323 -37.01 2.60 -21.39
N GLN A 324 -37.15 1.94 -20.23
CA GLN A 324 -36.01 1.64 -19.38
C GLN A 324 -35.08 0.58 -20.01
N PRO A 325 -33.79 0.52 -19.62
CA PRO A 325 -32.87 -0.51 -20.08
C PRO A 325 -33.41 -1.93 -19.86
N ARG A 326 -33.16 -2.82 -20.82
CA ARG A 326 -33.48 -4.25 -20.75
C ARG A 326 -32.30 -5.14 -20.35
N PHE A 327 -31.09 -4.60 -20.38
CA PHE A 327 -29.86 -5.32 -20.08
C PHE A 327 -28.95 -4.40 -19.28
N VAL A 328 -28.22 -4.98 -18.33
CA VAL A 328 -27.06 -4.36 -17.70
C VAL A 328 -25.83 -5.15 -18.12
N ALA A 329 -24.89 -4.49 -18.81
CA ALA A 329 -23.64 -5.09 -19.24
C ALA A 329 -22.48 -4.46 -18.47
N ASP A 330 -21.77 -5.27 -17.69
CA ASP A 330 -20.59 -4.88 -16.92
C ASP A 330 -19.31 -5.45 -17.58
N MET A 331 -18.56 -4.57 -18.24
CA MET A 331 -17.33 -4.97 -18.94
C MET A 331 -16.19 -5.12 -17.93
N GLY A 332 -15.65 -6.34 -17.82
CA GLY A 332 -14.68 -6.68 -16.78
C GLY A 332 -15.34 -7.03 -15.43
N CYS A 333 -16.52 -7.67 -15.45
CA CYS A 333 -17.34 -7.98 -14.28
C CYS A 333 -16.69 -8.87 -13.19
N GLY A 334 -15.48 -9.40 -13.42
CA GLY A 334 -14.77 -10.22 -12.44
C GLY A 334 -15.58 -11.44 -12.00
N ASP A 335 -15.86 -11.52 -10.70
CA ASP A 335 -16.67 -12.57 -10.08
C ASP A 335 -18.20 -12.33 -10.18
N GLY A 336 -18.61 -11.24 -10.84
CA GLY A 336 -20.01 -10.88 -11.05
C GLY A 336 -20.70 -10.29 -9.82
N ILE A 337 -19.97 -9.97 -8.73
CA ILE A 337 -20.59 -9.46 -7.49
C ILE A 337 -21.34 -8.15 -7.72
N TRP A 338 -20.84 -7.31 -8.63
CA TRP A 338 -21.48 -6.03 -8.97
C TRP A 338 -22.77 -6.20 -9.77
N LEU A 339 -22.79 -7.12 -10.74
CA LEU A 339 -24.01 -7.46 -11.48
C LEU A 339 -25.08 -8.05 -10.55
N LYS A 340 -24.69 -8.95 -9.65
CA LYS A 340 -25.58 -9.51 -8.63
C LYS A 340 -26.18 -8.39 -7.77
N ARG A 341 -25.33 -7.50 -7.23
CA ARG A 341 -25.77 -6.37 -6.40
C ARG A 341 -26.69 -5.42 -7.19
N THR A 342 -26.38 -5.15 -8.45
CA THR A 342 -27.22 -4.33 -9.33
C THR A 342 -28.62 -4.91 -9.47
N TYR A 343 -28.72 -6.21 -9.76
CA TYR A 343 -30.02 -6.89 -9.85
C TYR A 343 -30.78 -6.84 -8.52
N GLU A 344 -30.12 -7.13 -7.40
CA GLU A 344 -30.72 -7.06 -6.05
C GLU A 344 -31.26 -5.66 -5.72
N ILE A 345 -30.54 -4.59 -6.07
CA ILE A 345 -30.99 -3.20 -5.92
C ILE A 345 -32.23 -2.95 -6.77
N VAL A 346 -32.20 -3.31 -8.06
CA VAL A 346 -33.34 -3.08 -8.96
C VAL A 346 -34.57 -3.82 -8.46
N ALA A 347 -34.43 -5.11 -8.16
CA ALA A 347 -35.52 -5.96 -7.69
C ALA A 347 -36.14 -5.44 -6.38
N ALA A 348 -35.32 -4.99 -5.42
CA ALA A 348 -35.80 -4.61 -4.10
C ALA A 348 -36.26 -3.15 -3.97
N LYS A 349 -35.69 -2.22 -4.76
CA LYS A 349 -35.76 -0.77 -4.46
C LYS A 349 -36.34 0.10 -5.58
N THR A 350 -36.84 -0.48 -6.67
CA THR A 350 -37.27 0.29 -7.85
C THR A 350 -38.66 -0.07 -8.36
N LEU A 351 -39.26 0.82 -9.16
CA LEU A 351 -40.51 0.60 -9.87
C LEU A 351 -40.37 -0.60 -10.81
N ARG A 352 -39.25 -0.70 -11.55
CA ARG A 352 -38.93 -1.87 -12.39
C ARG A 352 -39.00 -3.18 -11.60
N GLY A 353 -38.45 -3.19 -10.39
CA GLY A 353 -38.45 -4.36 -9.50
C GLY A 353 -39.84 -4.93 -9.22
N ARG A 354 -40.87 -4.08 -9.18
CA ARG A 354 -42.28 -4.50 -8.96
C ARG A 354 -42.95 -5.11 -10.19
N HIS A 355 -42.32 -4.96 -11.36
CA HIS A 355 -42.87 -5.37 -12.67
C HIS A 355 -41.88 -6.26 -13.46
N LEU A 356 -40.97 -6.96 -12.78
CA LEU A 356 -39.96 -7.81 -13.45
C LEU A 356 -40.57 -8.96 -14.27
N ASP A 357 -41.76 -9.44 -13.90
CA ASP A 357 -42.48 -10.48 -14.64
C ASP A 357 -42.93 -9.99 -16.03
N GLU A 358 -43.31 -8.72 -16.14
CA GLU A 358 -43.76 -8.08 -17.39
C GLU A 358 -42.59 -7.46 -18.16
N TYR A 359 -41.62 -6.91 -17.43
CA TYR A 359 -40.43 -6.25 -17.96
C TYR A 359 -39.17 -6.89 -17.33
N PRO A 360 -38.64 -8.00 -17.87
CA PRO A 360 -37.46 -8.67 -17.31
C PRO A 360 -36.19 -7.82 -17.49
N LEU A 361 -35.23 -7.97 -16.59
CA LEU A 361 -33.92 -7.29 -16.60
C LEU A 361 -32.76 -8.28 -16.66
#